data_AF-A0A8B6GJA3-F1
#
_entry.id   AF-A0A8B6GJA3-F1
#
_cell.length_a   1.000
_cell.length_b   1.000
_cell.length_c   1.000
_cell.angle_alpha   90.00
_cell.angle_beta   90.00
_cell.angle_gamma   90.00
#
_symmetry.space_group_name_H-M   'P 1'
#
loop_
_entity.id
_entity.type
_entity.pdbx_description
1 polymer ?
#
loop_
_entity_poly.entity_id
_entity_poly.type
_entity_poly.pdbx_seq_one_letter_code
_entity_poly.pdbx_strand_id
1 'polypeptide(L)'
;MDDFSKINEFSKFNSIHLNGLKILKRPHRSSLIITVDIASPEQHSNLQHLRYWCEENLDKSDSDHIFHITLGYNFKDIAEDIEPEWKKLEDWIKSNIPSIVLSKPIPMLFTSMETFIPYLKVYQEHSRMEPK
;
A
#
# COMPACT_ATOMS: atom_id res chain seq x y z
N MET A 1 19.43 3.72 21.68
CA MET A 1 19.84 3.85 20.27
C MET A 1 18.64 4.39 19.54
N ASP A 2 18.80 5.50 18.82
CA ASP A 2 17.70 6.36 18.40
C ASP A 2 16.81 5.64 17.36
N ASP A 3 15.61 5.21 17.76
CA ASP A 3 14.61 4.60 16.88
C ASP A 3 14.23 5.52 15.70
N PHE A 4 14.60 6.80 15.75
CA PHE A 4 14.47 7.74 14.64
C PHE A 4 15.49 7.52 13.51
N SER A 5 16.67 6.97 13.78
CA SER A 5 17.67 6.66 12.74
C SER A 5 17.17 5.63 11.71
N LYS A 6 16.17 4.85 12.12
CA LYS A 6 15.43 3.87 11.32
C LYS A 6 14.40 4.50 10.35
N ILE A 7 14.03 5.77 10.53
CA ILE A 7 13.05 6.47 9.68
C ILE A 7 13.67 6.98 8.36
N ASN A 8 15.01 6.96 8.22
CA ASN A 8 15.71 7.41 7.02
C ASN A 8 15.29 6.66 5.74
N GLU A 9 14.85 5.40 5.84
CA GLU A 9 14.40 4.63 4.68
C GLU A 9 13.16 5.25 4.00
N PHE A 10 12.27 5.85 4.77
CA PHE A 10 11.07 6.53 4.25
C PHE A 10 11.43 7.86 3.55
N SER A 11 12.59 8.44 3.85
CA SER A 11 13.05 9.71 3.27
C SER A 11 13.56 9.59 1.83
N LYS A 12 13.78 8.36 1.34
CA LYS A 12 14.18 8.07 -0.05
C LYS A 12 13.07 8.35 -1.08
N PHE A 13 11.86 8.67 -0.63
CA PHE A 13 10.70 8.93 -1.47
C PHE A 13 10.23 10.38 -1.35
N ASN A 14 10.15 11.09 -2.47
CA ASN A 14 9.41 12.35 -2.57
C ASN A 14 7.93 12.08 -2.91
N SER A 15 7.70 11.09 -3.77
CA SER A 15 6.40 10.59 -4.23
C SER A 15 6.58 9.15 -4.73
N ILE A 16 5.48 8.41 -4.85
CA ILE A 16 5.45 7.11 -5.53
C ILE A 16 4.57 7.25 -6.76
N HIS A 17 5.08 6.82 -7.90
CA HIS A 17 4.36 6.85 -9.16
C HIS A 17 3.93 5.43 -9.53
N LEU A 18 2.65 5.27 -9.81
CA LEU A 18 2.04 4.01 -10.18
C LEU A 18 1.46 4.13 -11.58
N ASN A 19 1.74 3.14 -12.41
CA ASN A 19 1.22 2.99 -13.77
C ASN A 19 0.52 1.63 -13.90
N GLY A 20 -0.09 1.36 -15.05
CA GLY A 20 -0.48 -0.01 -15.40
C GLY A 20 -1.46 -0.65 -14.42
N LEU A 21 -2.51 0.07 -14.03
CA LEU A 21 -3.55 -0.42 -13.15
C LEU A 21 -4.17 -1.71 -13.71
N LYS A 22 -4.16 -2.79 -12.93
CA LYS A 22 -4.72 -4.09 -13.27
C LYS A 22 -5.63 -4.55 -12.13
N ILE A 23 -6.77 -5.12 -12.44
CA ILE A 23 -7.64 -5.71 -11.43
C ILE A 23 -7.17 -7.13 -11.18
N LEU A 24 -6.75 -7.45 -9.94
CA LEU A 24 -6.38 -8.81 -9.58
C LEU A 24 -7.53 -9.46 -8.81
N LYS A 25 -8.05 -10.54 -9.38
CA LYS A 25 -8.98 -11.44 -8.69
C LYS A 25 -8.16 -12.33 -7.76
N ARG A 26 -8.44 -12.31 -6.46
CA ARG A 26 -7.94 -13.35 -5.56
C ARG A 26 -9.00 -14.46 -5.46
N PRO A 27 -8.76 -15.66 -5.99
CA PRO A 27 -9.77 -16.73 -6.07
C PRO A 27 -10.28 -17.24 -4.71
N HIS A 28 -9.62 -16.89 -3.60
CA HIS A 28 -9.99 -17.35 -2.26
C HIS A 28 -10.10 -16.21 -1.23
N ARG A 29 -10.03 -14.95 -1.66
CA ARG A 29 -10.12 -13.81 -0.74
C ARG A 29 -11.19 -12.85 -1.23
N SER A 30 -12.11 -12.56 -0.32
CA SER A 30 -13.20 -11.59 -0.36
C SER A 30 -12.74 -10.14 -0.58
N SER A 31 -11.86 -9.86 -1.54
CA SER A 31 -11.24 -8.56 -1.76
C SER A 31 -11.13 -8.24 -3.23
N LEU A 32 -11.65 -7.07 -3.62
CA LEU A 32 -11.36 -6.44 -4.90
C LEU A 32 -10.12 -5.56 -4.73
N ILE A 33 -9.03 -5.98 -5.38
CA ILE A 33 -7.79 -5.23 -5.36
C ILE A 33 -7.43 -4.79 -6.77
N ILE A 34 -6.97 -3.54 -6.89
CA ILE A 34 -6.25 -3.09 -8.07
C ILE A 34 -4.77 -3.29 -7.76
N THR A 35 -4.16 -4.25 -8.45
CA THR A 35 -2.71 -4.29 -8.55
C THR A 35 -2.23 -3.12 -9.39
N VAL A 36 -1.15 -2.52 -8.93
CA VAL A 36 -0.56 -1.34 -9.55
C VAL A 36 0.84 -1.73 -10.00
N ASP A 37 1.18 -1.47 -11.25
CA ASP A 37 2.56 -1.61 -11.68
C ASP A 37 3.31 -0.36 -11.20
N ILE A 38 4.42 -0.55 -10.48
CA ILE A 38 5.24 0.58 -10.04
C ILE A 38 5.91 1.20 -11.27
N ALA A 39 5.78 2.51 -11.44
CA ALA A 39 6.06 3.19 -12.70
C ALA A 39 7.52 3.08 -13.18
N SER A 40 8.48 2.97 -12.25
CA SER A 40 9.90 2.81 -12.59
C SER A 40 10.56 1.65 -11.84
N PRO A 41 11.53 0.95 -12.46
CA PRO A 41 12.32 -0.10 -11.80
C PRO A 41 13.05 0.40 -10.53
N GLU A 42 13.48 1.66 -10.53
CA GLU A 42 14.12 2.28 -9.37
C GLU A 42 13.15 2.43 -8.19
N GLN A 43 11.93 2.95 -8.43
CA GLN A 43 10.91 3.02 -7.39
C GLN A 43 10.51 1.63 -6.89
N HIS A 44 10.44 0.65 -7.80
CA HIS A 44 10.17 -0.73 -7.43
C HIS A 44 11.27 -1.28 -6.51
N SER A 45 12.53 -1.08 -6.87
CA SER A 45 13.69 -1.48 -6.05
C SER A 45 13.66 -0.82 -4.68
N ASN A 46 13.40 0.48 -4.61
CA ASN A 46 13.31 1.22 -3.35
C ASN A 46 12.16 0.73 -2.47
N LEU A 47 10.99 0.42 -3.06
CA LEU A 47 9.85 -0.14 -2.33
C LEU A 47 10.13 -1.55 -1.81
N GLN A 48 10.82 -2.38 -2.58
CA GLN A 48 11.26 -3.71 -2.11
C GLN A 48 12.26 -3.59 -0.96
N HIS A 49 13.21 -2.65 -1.05
CA HIS A 49 14.14 -2.37 0.06
C HIS A 49 13.37 -1.95 1.32
N LEU A 50 12.42 -1.00 1.19
CA LEU A 50 11.61 -0.55 2.32
C LEU A 50 10.80 -1.70 2.93
N ARG A 51 10.27 -2.60 2.10
CA ARG A 51 9.60 -3.82 2.57
C ARG A 51 10.56 -4.69 3.37
N TYR A 52 11.72 -5.06 2.82
CA TYR A 52 12.68 -5.90 3.54
C TYR A 52 13.09 -5.29 4.87
N TRP A 53 13.31 -3.97 4.88
CA TRP A 53 13.59 -3.24 6.11
C TRP A 53 12.44 -3.37 7.14
N CYS A 54 11.18 -3.24 6.71
CA CYS A 54 10.02 -3.46 7.56
C CYS A 54 9.94 -4.92 8.06
N GLU A 55 10.19 -5.90 7.19
CA GLU A 55 10.16 -7.33 7.53
C GLU A 55 11.20 -7.69 8.61
N GLU A 56 12.44 -7.20 8.45
CA GLU A 56 13.52 -7.37 9.41
C GLU A 56 13.21 -6.73 10.78
N ASN A 57 12.51 -5.59 10.80
CA ASN A 57 12.21 -4.88 12.05
C ASN A 57 10.88 -5.31 12.70
N LEU A 58 9.97 -5.95 11.96
CA LEU A 58 8.65 -6.38 12.46
C LEU A 58 8.53 -7.90 12.66
N ASP A 59 9.62 -8.65 12.46
CA ASP A 59 9.70 -10.12 12.59
C ASP A 59 8.59 -10.85 11.81
N LYS A 60 8.36 -10.38 10.57
CA LYS A 60 7.38 -10.96 9.65
C LYS A 60 8.00 -11.06 8.27
N SER A 61 8.04 -12.25 7.70
CA SER A 61 8.40 -12.45 6.30
C SER A 61 7.18 -12.92 5.50
N ASP A 62 6.96 -12.30 4.35
CA ASP A 62 5.96 -12.75 3.38
C ASP A 62 6.61 -12.73 2.01
N SER A 63 7.10 -13.87 1.51
CA SER A 63 7.90 -13.92 0.28
C SER A 63 7.14 -13.45 -0.97
N ASP A 64 5.80 -13.55 -0.97
CA ASP A 64 4.96 -13.43 -2.16
C ASP A 64 4.17 -12.11 -2.18
N HIS A 65 4.78 -11.05 -1.65
CA HIS A 65 4.12 -9.75 -1.58
C HIS A 65 3.91 -9.13 -2.96
N ILE A 66 2.67 -8.67 -3.19
CA ILE A 66 2.28 -7.90 -4.37
C ILE A 66 1.82 -6.52 -3.91
N PHE A 67 2.48 -5.46 -4.38
CA PHE A 67 2.04 -4.08 -4.15
C PHE A 67 0.70 -3.84 -4.86
N HIS A 68 -0.29 -3.34 -4.11
CA HIS A 68 -1.64 -3.11 -4.62
C HIS A 68 -2.33 -1.97 -3.86
N ILE A 69 -3.33 -1.37 -4.51
CA ILE A 69 -4.31 -0.48 -3.86
C ILE A 69 -5.60 -1.28 -3.71
N THR A 70 -6.10 -1.37 -2.47
CA THR A 70 -7.39 -1.99 -2.21
C THR A 70 -8.50 -0.98 -2.50
N LEU A 71 -9.44 -1.33 -3.37
CA LEU A 71 -10.63 -0.50 -3.64
C LEU A 71 -11.84 -0.92 -2.81
N GLY A 72 -11.93 -2.20 -2.48
CA GLY A 72 -13.07 -2.70 -1.72
C GLY A 72 -12.91 -4.15 -1.33
N TYR A 73 -13.75 -4.59 -0.40
CA TYR A 73 -13.86 -5.98 0.01
C TYR A 73 -15.18 -6.53 -0.51
N ASN A 74 -15.13 -7.73 -1.08
CA ASN A 74 -16.31 -8.43 -1.53
C ASN A 74 -16.58 -9.64 -0.65
N PHE A 75 -17.57 -9.56 0.22
CA PHE A 75 -17.87 -10.59 1.23
C PHE A 75 -18.55 -11.84 0.68
N LYS A 76 -18.78 -11.93 -0.63
CA LYS A 76 -19.37 -13.09 -1.31
C LYS A 76 -18.49 -13.54 -2.46
N ASP A 77 -18.57 -14.83 -2.75
CA ASP A 77 -17.96 -15.40 -3.95
C ASP A 77 -18.47 -14.65 -5.17
N ILE A 78 -17.51 -14.20 -5.98
CA ILE A 78 -17.81 -13.55 -7.25
C ILE A 78 -18.21 -14.64 -8.22
N ALA A 79 -19.44 -14.56 -8.73
CA ALA A 79 -19.88 -15.45 -9.79
C ALA A 79 -19.01 -15.26 -11.05
N GLU A 80 -18.72 -16.36 -11.76
CA GLU A 80 -17.83 -16.34 -12.94
C GLU A 80 -18.40 -15.50 -14.09
N ASP A 81 -19.72 -15.28 -14.11
CA ASP A 81 -20.45 -14.55 -15.13
C ASP A 81 -20.18 -13.05 -15.17
N ILE A 82 -19.60 -12.45 -14.12
CA ILE A 82 -19.26 -11.01 -14.10
C ILE A 82 -17.88 -10.68 -14.68
N GLU A 83 -17.19 -11.65 -15.29
CA GLU A 83 -15.91 -11.45 -15.98
C GLU A 83 -15.88 -10.32 -17.01
N PRO A 84 -16.87 -10.22 -17.91
CA PRO A 84 -16.93 -9.13 -18.88
C PRO A 84 -17.01 -7.75 -18.22
N GLU A 85 -17.72 -7.63 -17.10
CA GLU A 85 -17.89 -6.39 -16.34
C GLU A 85 -16.59 -5.96 -15.68
N TRP A 86 -15.82 -6.92 -15.13
CA TRP A 86 -14.47 -6.65 -14.63
C TRP A 86 -13.55 -6.13 -15.71
N LYS A 87 -13.62 -6.73 -16.91
CA LYS A 87 -12.79 -6.31 -18.03
C LYS A 87 -13.12 -4.88 -18.46
N LYS A 88 -14.41 -4.54 -18.54
CA LYS A 88 -14.88 -3.16 -18.80
C LYS A 88 -14.39 -2.18 -17.75
N LEU A 89 -14.44 -2.55 -16.47
CA LEU A 89 -13.94 -1.70 -15.38
C LEU A 89 -12.42 -1.51 -15.48
N GLU A 90 -11.66 -2.57 -15.74
CA GLU A 90 -10.21 -2.50 -15.93
C GLU A 90 -9.84 -1.57 -17.09
N ASP A 91 -10.51 -1.73 -18.23
CA ASP A 91 -10.26 -0.90 -19.41
C ASP A 91 -10.67 0.57 -19.15
N TRP A 92 -11.80 0.81 -18.46
CA TRP A 92 -12.20 2.15 -18.04
C TRP A 92 -11.15 2.80 -17.12
N ILE A 93 -10.66 2.07 -16.12
CA ILE A 93 -9.62 2.56 -15.20
C ILE A 93 -8.35 2.91 -15.99
N LYS A 94 -7.90 2.04 -16.89
CA LYS A 94 -6.71 2.28 -17.72
C LYS A 94 -6.86 3.50 -18.62
N SER A 95 -8.04 3.72 -19.18
CA SER A 95 -8.31 4.88 -20.05
C SER A 95 -8.45 6.19 -19.29
N ASN A 96 -8.91 6.17 -18.03
CA ASN A 96 -9.22 7.39 -17.27
C ASN A 96 -8.19 7.73 -16.19
N ILE A 97 -7.43 6.75 -15.71
CA ILE A 97 -6.43 6.89 -14.65
C ILE A 97 -5.10 6.33 -15.17
N PRO A 98 -4.41 7.09 -16.04
CA PRO A 98 -3.16 6.62 -16.66
C PRO A 98 -2.03 6.48 -15.63
N SER A 99 -2.05 7.30 -14.59
CA SER A 99 -1.08 7.25 -13.49
C SER A 99 -1.70 7.71 -12.18
N ILE A 100 -1.16 7.19 -11.08
CA ILE A 100 -1.47 7.64 -9.72
C ILE A 100 -0.17 8.13 -9.10
N VAL A 101 -0.22 9.30 -8.48
CA VAL A 101 0.90 9.83 -7.69
C VAL A 101 0.50 9.78 -6.22
N LEU A 102 1.18 8.94 -5.45
CA LEU A 102 1.00 8.84 -4.01
C LEU A 102 2.03 9.70 -3.28
N SER A 103 1.67 10.16 -2.09
CA SER A 103 2.63 10.73 -1.15
C SER A 103 3.71 9.71 -0.77
N LYS A 104 4.83 10.21 -0.23
CA LYS A 104 5.85 9.35 0.35
C LYS A 104 5.26 8.37 1.39
N PRO A 105 5.81 7.15 1.51
CA PRO A 105 5.44 6.22 2.58
C PRO A 105 5.62 6.88 3.94
N ILE A 106 4.71 6.58 4.86
CA ILE A 106 4.83 6.96 6.27
C ILE A 106 4.35 5.80 7.14
N PRO A 107 4.96 5.58 8.32
CA PRO A 107 4.41 4.67 9.31
C PRO A 107 3.05 5.18 9.80
N MET A 108 2.03 4.31 9.79
CA MET A 108 0.68 4.64 10.24
C MET A 108 0.18 3.58 11.23
N LEU A 109 -0.62 4.02 12.20
CA LEU A 109 -1.51 3.18 12.98
C LEU A 109 -2.85 3.08 12.25
N PHE A 110 -3.55 1.96 12.40
CA PHE A 110 -4.90 1.81 11.89
C PHE A 110 -5.82 1.34 13.01
N THR A 111 -7.04 1.89 13.06
CA THR A 111 -8.08 1.46 14.00
C THR A 111 -9.19 0.70 13.29
N SER A 112 -9.35 0.94 12.00
CA SER A 112 -10.26 0.23 11.09
C SER A 112 -9.74 0.36 9.66
N MET A 113 -10.37 -0.31 8.70
CA MET A 113 -9.99 -0.21 7.28
C MET A 113 -10.27 1.19 6.68
N GLU A 114 -11.08 2.00 7.36
CA GLU A 114 -11.42 3.37 6.97
C GLU A 114 -10.53 4.42 7.62
N THR A 115 -9.77 4.08 8.68
CA THR A 115 -9.08 5.07 9.52
C THR A 115 -7.60 4.72 9.71
N PHE A 116 -6.74 5.51 9.06
CA PHE A 116 -5.28 5.47 9.19
C PHE A 116 -4.77 6.76 9.83
N ILE A 117 -3.92 6.64 10.85
CA ILE A 117 -3.39 7.75 11.64
C ILE A 117 -1.86 7.73 11.53
N PRO A 118 -1.20 8.80 11.05
CA PRO A 118 0.25 8.88 11.01
C PRO A 118 0.89 8.65 12.39
N TYR A 119 1.78 7.66 12.50
CA TYR A 119 2.38 7.26 13.78
C TYR A 119 3.15 8.39 14.46
N LEU A 120 3.88 9.20 13.68
CA LEU A 120 4.65 10.34 14.19
C LEU A 120 3.77 11.38 14.90
N LYS A 121 2.53 11.57 14.43
CA LYS A 121 1.58 12.50 15.06
C LYS A 121 1.19 12.00 16.45
N VAL A 122 0.93 10.70 16.58
CA VAL A 122 0.59 10.04 17.84
C VAL A 122 1.76 10.14 18.83
N TYR A 123 2.98 9.81 18.40
CA TYR A 123 4.17 9.93 19.25
C TYR A 123 4.42 11.36 19.75
N GLN A 124 4.23 12.38 18.90
CA GLN A 124 4.36 13.79 19.29
C GLN A 124 3.31 14.25 20.30
N GLU A 125 2.11 13.67 20.26
CA GLU A 125 1.05 13.95 21.23
C GLU A 125 1.31 13.26 22.57
N HIS A 126 1.81 12.02 22.57
CA HIS A 126 2.14 11.26 23.79
C HIS A 126 3.41 11.75 24.49
N SER A 127 4.47 12.10 23.77
CA SER A 127 5.70 12.65 24.36
C SER A 127 5.51 13.99 25.07
N ARG A 128 4.42 14.72 24.77
CA ARG A 128 4.02 15.94 25.50
C ARG A 128 3.33 15.66 26.83
N MET A 129 2.86 14.43 27.06
CA MET A 129 2.12 14.03 28.26
C MET A 129 2.98 13.31 29.31
N GLU A 130 4.17 12.83 28.94
CA GLU A 130 5.14 12.33 29.93
C GLU A 130 5.85 13.51 30.62
N PRO A 131 5.83 13.60 31.97
CA PRO A 131 6.54 14.66 32.68
C PRO A 131 8.05 14.46 32.49
N LYS A 132 8.75 15.56 32.21
CA LYS A 132 10.22 15.63 32.16
C LYS A 132 10.86 15.26 33.49
#